data_AF-T0GGT5-F1
#
_entry.id   AF-T0GGT5-F1
#
_cell.length_a   1.000
_cell.length_b   1.000
_cell.length_c   1.000
_cell.angle_alpha   90.00
_cell.angle_beta   90.00
_cell.angle_gamma   90.00
#
_symmetry.space_group_name_H-M   'P 1'
#
loop_
_entity.id
_entity.type
_entity.pdbx_description
1 polymer ?
#
loop_
_entity_poly.entity_id
_entity_poly.type
_entity_poly.pdbx_seq_one_letter_code
_entity_poly.pdbx_strand_id
1 'polypeptide(L)'
;MQVDFNSKLWYTYNSGYSESRFPLSPKGDKVNVKAEDERHYKDVKESVSPDYVAESFSEAMRNAFKSVNDLQVEADELTQKMVYDPNSVDAHEVMIASEKARVSLTFTKTLADGVVRAYRDLTSMR
;
A
#
# COMPACT_ATOMS: atom_id res chain seq x y z
N MET A 1 21.63 -35.77 -9.83
CA MET A 1 21.90 -35.65 -8.39
C MET A 1 20.90 -34.64 -7.84
N GLN A 2 20.02 -35.10 -6.93
CA GLN A 2 19.24 -34.41 -5.87
C GLN A 2 19.09 -32.86 -5.95
N VAL A 3 17.96 -32.19 -5.67
CA VAL A 3 16.90 -32.44 -4.67
C VAL A 3 15.63 -31.63 -5.04
N ASP A 4 14.51 -32.09 -4.48
CA ASP A 4 13.13 -31.60 -4.36
C ASP A 4 12.80 -30.11 -4.45
N PHE A 5 11.63 -29.80 -5.04
CA PHE A 5 10.86 -28.60 -4.68
C PHE A 5 9.34 -28.85 -4.60
N ASN A 6 8.89 -28.87 -3.34
CA ASN A 6 7.57 -28.57 -2.77
C ASN A 6 6.42 -28.26 -3.74
N SER A 7 5.51 -29.23 -3.89
CA SER A 7 4.27 -29.14 -4.66
C SER A 7 3.12 -28.55 -3.83
N LYS A 8 3.05 -27.23 -3.74
CA LYS A 8 1.79 -26.54 -3.42
C LYS A 8 1.62 -25.39 -4.41
N LEU A 9 0.42 -25.29 -4.98
CA LEU A 9 -0.11 -24.23 -5.86
C LEU A 9 -0.45 -24.65 -7.29
N TRP A 10 -1.20 -25.73 -7.45
CA TRP A 10 -2.29 -25.78 -8.44
C TRP A 10 -3.30 -26.86 -8.04
N TYR A 11 -4.59 -26.51 -8.04
CA TYR A 11 -5.66 -27.42 -7.67
C TYR A 11 -5.85 -28.48 -8.76
N THR A 12 -5.95 -29.76 -8.37
CA THR A 12 -6.40 -30.85 -9.24
C THR A 12 -7.81 -31.26 -8.82
N TYR A 13 -8.75 -31.29 -9.78
CA TYR A 13 -10.07 -31.87 -9.56
C TYR A 13 -9.91 -33.40 -9.64
N ASN A 14 -9.91 -34.06 -8.48
CA ASN A 14 -9.81 -35.51 -8.39
C ASN A 14 -11.21 -36.13 -8.59
N SER A 15 -11.56 -36.43 -9.84
CA SER A 15 -12.72 -37.29 -10.14
C SER A 15 -12.32 -38.74 -9.86
N GLY A 16 -12.89 -39.32 -8.81
CA GLY A 16 -12.53 -40.61 -8.21
C GLY A 16 -12.86 -41.85 -9.05
N TYR A 17 -12.44 -41.89 -10.32
CA TYR A 17 -12.47 -43.11 -11.14
C TYR A 17 -11.05 -43.54 -11.45
N SER A 18 -10.62 -44.60 -10.77
CA SER A 18 -9.40 -45.35 -11.07
C SER A 18 -9.63 -46.18 -12.32
N GLU A 19 -9.12 -45.74 -13.49
CA GLU A 19 -8.84 -46.67 -14.60
C GLU A 19 -7.60 -46.23 -15.40
N SER A 20 -6.57 -47.06 -15.27
CA SER A 20 -5.28 -47.00 -15.95
C SER A 20 -5.41 -47.32 -17.45
N ARG A 21 -5.55 -46.32 -18.34
CA ARG A 21 -5.54 -46.59 -19.81
C ARG A 21 -4.81 -45.64 -20.76
N PHE A 22 -4.15 -44.56 -20.32
CA PHE A 22 -3.36 -43.71 -21.24
C PHE A 22 -2.01 -43.27 -20.63
N PRO A 23 -0.86 -43.87 -21.04
CA PRO A 23 0.44 -43.60 -20.41
C PRO A 23 1.18 -42.39 -21.03
N LEU A 24 0.49 -41.38 -21.55
CA LEU A 24 1.14 -40.22 -22.18
C LEU A 24 0.52 -38.91 -21.70
N SER A 25 0.91 -38.46 -20.50
CA SER A 25 0.90 -37.04 -20.22
C SER A 25 2.17 -36.48 -20.86
N PRO A 26 2.11 -35.68 -21.94
CA PRO A 26 3.32 -35.13 -22.56
C PRO A 26 4.02 -34.25 -21.53
N LYS A 27 5.12 -34.76 -20.96
CA LYS A 27 6.08 -33.97 -20.20
C LYS A 27 6.86 -33.15 -21.20
N GLY A 28 6.27 -32.04 -21.62
CA GLY A 28 6.92 -31.07 -22.48
C GLY A 28 8.18 -30.51 -21.82
N ASP A 29 9.16 -30.17 -22.64
CA ASP A 29 10.44 -29.62 -22.19
C ASP A 29 10.25 -28.16 -21.75
N LYS A 30 10.66 -27.83 -20.52
CA LYS A 30 10.52 -26.46 -19.99
C LYS A 30 11.71 -25.63 -20.44
N VAL A 31 11.53 -24.89 -21.54
CA VAL A 31 12.55 -23.95 -22.02
C VAL A 31 12.48 -22.65 -21.23
N ASN A 32 13.55 -22.33 -20.50
CA ASN A 32 13.72 -21.03 -19.87
C ASN A 32 14.32 -20.07 -20.91
N VAL A 33 13.58 -19.04 -21.28
CA VAL A 33 14.07 -17.97 -22.16
C VAL A 33 14.96 -17.02 -21.36
N LYS A 34 16.25 -16.96 -21.71
CA LYS A 34 17.16 -15.94 -21.21
C LYS A 34 16.89 -14.64 -21.96
N ALA A 35 16.62 -13.56 -21.23
CA ALA A 35 16.42 -12.25 -21.83
C ALA A 35 17.79 -11.62 -22.18
N GLU A 36 18.14 -11.64 -23.48
CA GLU A 36 19.39 -11.09 -24.01
C GLU A 36 19.39 -9.55 -24.14
N ASP A 37 18.21 -8.88 -24.07
CA ASP A 37 18.05 -7.43 -24.19
C ASP A 37 17.59 -6.82 -22.85
N GLU A 38 18.14 -5.67 -22.48
CA GLU A 38 17.81 -4.94 -21.25
C GLU A 38 16.41 -4.31 -21.28
N ARG A 39 15.80 -4.16 -22.46
CA ARG A 39 14.44 -3.63 -22.64
C ARG A 39 13.35 -4.69 -22.50
N HIS A 40 13.73 -5.97 -22.39
CA HIS A 40 12.78 -7.03 -22.07
C HIS A 40 12.43 -6.97 -20.59
N TYR A 41 11.18 -7.32 -20.27
CA TYR A 41 10.69 -7.38 -18.89
C TYR A 41 11.47 -8.47 -18.13
N LYS A 42 12.58 -8.08 -17.50
CA LYS A 42 13.35 -8.92 -16.58
C LYS A 42 12.65 -8.91 -15.23
N ASP A 43 12.71 -10.06 -14.56
CA ASP A 43 12.19 -10.35 -13.21
C ASP A 43 10.95 -9.55 -12.83
N VAL A 44 9.78 -10.22 -12.90
CA VAL A 44 8.60 -9.76 -12.17
C VAL A 44 9.08 -9.53 -10.73
N LYS A 45 9.18 -8.26 -10.29
CA LYS A 45 9.49 -7.94 -8.90
C LYS A 45 8.54 -8.77 -8.06
N GLU A 46 9.12 -9.64 -7.24
CA GLU A 46 8.38 -10.58 -6.43
C GLU A 46 7.30 -9.81 -5.67
N SER A 47 6.07 -10.32 -5.68
CA SER A 47 4.96 -9.64 -5.03
C SER A 47 5.30 -9.44 -3.56
N VAL A 48 5.39 -8.18 -3.12
CA VAL A 48 5.59 -7.83 -1.72
C VAL A 48 4.53 -8.54 -0.86
N SER A 49 4.91 -9.02 0.32
CA SER A 49 3.96 -9.70 1.19
C SER A 49 2.81 -8.75 1.58
N PRO A 50 1.57 -9.25 1.69
CA PRO A 50 0.45 -8.43 2.12
C PRO A 50 0.70 -7.72 3.46
N ASP A 51 1.39 -8.40 4.39
CA ASP A 51 1.77 -7.84 5.69
C ASP A 51 2.73 -6.65 5.56
N TYR A 52 3.72 -6.73 4.67
CA TYR A 52 4.65 -5.62 4.42
C TYR A 52 3.92 -4.39 3.84
N VAL A 53 2.97 -4.61 2.93
CA VAL A 53 2.16 -3.52 2.36
C VAL A 53 1.28 -2.89 3.43
N ALA A 54 0.67 -3.69 4.30
CA ALA A 54 -0.16 -3.20 5.39
C ALA A 54 0.67 -2.38 6.41
N GLU A 55 1.87 -2.85 6.75
CA GLU A 55 2.78 -2.16 7.67
C GLU A 55 3.25 -0.82 7.10
N SER A 56 3.78 -0.82 5.88
CA SER A 56 4.25 0.40 5.20
C SER A 56 3.14 1.44 5.00
N PHE A 57 1.92 0.99 4.67
CA PHE A 57 0.75 1.87 4.62
C PHE A 57 0.39 2.44 6.00
N SER A 58 0.36 1.61 7.05
CA SER A 58 0.10 2.06 8.42
C SER A 58 1.14 3.09 8.87
N GLU A 59 2.41 2.88 8.55
CA GLU A 59 3.48 3.84 8.83
C GLU A 59 3.27 5.16 8.08
N ALA A 60 3.00 5.11 6.78
CA ALA A 60 2.70 6.30 5.98
C ALA A 60 1.49 7.07 6.54
N MET A 61 0.43 6.36 6.96
CA MET A 61 -0.76 6.97 7.55
C MET A 61 -0.46 7.60 8.92
N ARG A 62 0.32 6.94 9.77
CA ARG A 62 0.79 7.50 11.05
C ARG A 62 1.61 8.77 10.84
N ASN A 63 2.51 8.76 9.86
CA ASN A 63 3.32 9.92 9.50
C ASN A 63 2.45 11.07 8.97
N ALA A 64 1.42 10.78 8.18
CA ALA A 64 0.45 11.78 7.72
C ALA A 64 -0.31 12.42 8.90
N PHE A 65 -0.79 11.62 9.85
CA PHE A 65 -1.45 12.15 11.06
C PHE A 65 -0.50 13.02 11.90
N LYS A 66 0.75 12.59 12.07
CA LYS A 66 1.77 13.38 12.75
C LYS A 66 1.98 14.72 12.04
N SER A 67 2.15 14.70 10.71
CA SER A 67 2.33 15.91 9.92
C SER A 67 1.13 16.87 10.03
N VAL A 68 -0.10 16.36 10.01
CA VAL A 68 -1.30 17.19 10.22
C VAL A 68 -1.36 17.77 11.63
N ASN A 69 -0.92 17.02 12.64
CA ASN A 69 -0.82 17.52 14.01
C ASN A 69 0.22 18.65 14.09
N ASP A 70 1.40 18.46 13.50
CA ASP A 70 2.47 19.46 13.51
C ASP A 70 2.01 20.77 12.83
N LEU A 71 1.27 20.67 11.71
CA LEU A 71 0.66 21.82 11.04
C LEU A 71 -0.39 22.56 11.89
N GLN A 72 -1.18 21.83 12.68
CA GLN A 72 -2.15 22.44 13.59
C GLN A 72 -1.43 23.18 14.73
N VAL A 73 -0.40 22.57 15.31
CA VAL A 73 0.41 23.20 16.37
C VAL A 73 1.09 24.46 15.84
N GLU A 74 1.68 24.42 14.65
CA GLU A 74 2.28 25.59 14.01
C GLU A 74 1.26 26.73 13.82
N ALA A 75 0.06 26.42 13.33
CA ALA A 75 -1.00 27.40 13.16
C ALA A 75 -1.45 28.03 14.50
N ASP A 76 -1.56 27.22 15.55
CA ASP A 76 -1.91 27.66 16.89
C ASP A 76 -0.81 28.55 17.50
N GLU A 77 0.45 28.16 17.35
CA GLU A 77 1.61 28.94 17.82
C GLU A 77 1.67 30.31 17.14
N LEU A 78 1.51 30.36 15.81
CA LEU A 78 1.48 31.60 15.04
C LEU A 78 0.28 32.47 15.43
N THR A 79 -0.87 31.87 15.68
CA THR A 79 -2.07 32.58 16.16
C THR A 79 -1.82 33.19 17.54
N GLN A 80 -1.25 32.42 18.46
CA GLN A 80 -0.89 32.93 19.79
C GLN A 80 0.11 34.08 19.68
N LYS A 81 1.15 33.91 18.86
CA LYS A 81 2.20 34.90 18.64
C LYS A 81 1.68 36.21 18.06
N MET A 82 0.74 36.14 17.13
CA MET A 82 0.05 37.34 16.63
C MET A 82 -0.72 38.09 17.72
N VAL A 83 -1.29 37.38 18.70
CA VAL A 83 -2.06 38.00 19.79
C VAL A 83 -1.15 38.68 20.82
N TYR A 84 -0.03 38.05 21.21
CA TYR A 84 0.84 38.59 22.26
C TYR A 84 1.99 39.47 21.74
N ASP A 85 2.43 39.29 20.49
CA ASP A 85 3.46 40.10 19.83
C ASP A 85 3.10 40.37 18.35
N PRO A 86 2.21 41.34 18.09
CA PRO A 86 1.67 41.61 16.75
C PRO A 86 2.69 42.07 15.71
N ASN A 87 3.88 42.51 16.14
CA ASN A 87 4.93 43.00 15.23
C ASN A 87 5.90 41.90 14.79
N SER A 88 5.76 40.68 15.32
CA SER A 88 6.70 39.58 15.14
C SER A 88 6.25 38.50 14.17
N VAL A 89 4.99 38.55 13.73
CA VAL A 89 4.36 37.62 12.78
C VAL A 89 3.37 38.40 11.93
N ASP A 90 3.41 38.20 10.62
CA ASP A 90 2.45 38.84 9.74
C ASP A 90 1.10 38.09 9.74
N ALA A 91 0.00 38.84 9.70
CA ALA A 91 -1.35 38.27 9.70
C ALA A 91 -1.58 37.25 8.56
N HIS A 92 -0.93 37.45 7.41
CA HIS A 92 -1.05 36.52 6.28
C HIS A 92 -0.33 35.19 6.51
N GLU A 93 0.74 35.15 7.30
CA GLU A 93 1.43 33.92 7.66
C GLU A 93 0.55 33.05 8.56
N VAL A 94 -0.11 33.64 9.55
CA VAL A 94 -1.10 32.97 10.40
C VAL A 94 -2.23 32.38 9.57
N MET A 95 -2.75 33.15 8.60
CA MET A 95 -3.80 32.67 7.70
C MET A 95 -3.32 31.52 6.82
N ILE A 96 -2.12 31.62 6.25
CA ILE A 96 -1.53 30.55 5.41
C ILE A 96 -1.33 29.28 6.24
N ALA A 97 -0.79 29.39 7.45
CA ALA A 97 -0.58 28.24 8.34
C ALA A 97 -1.92 27.60 8.73
N SER A 98 -2.90 28.42 9.12
CA SER A 98 -4.25 27.97 9.46
C SER A 98 -4.93 27.24 8.30
N GLU A 99 -4.81 27.77 7.09
CA GLU A 99 -5.44 27.15 5.91
C GLU A 99 -4.71 25.88 5.48
N LYS A 100 -3.38 25.86 5.56
CA LYS A 100 -2.58 24.65 5.35
C LYS A 100 -3.01 23.54 6.31
N ALA A 101 -3.11 23.84 7.61
CA ALA A 101 -3.56 22.89 8.61
C ALA A 101 -4.98 22.36 8.32
N ARG A 102 -5.92 23.26 7.99
CA ARG A 102 -7.31 22.92 7.67
C ARG A 102 -7.46 22.02 6.45
N VAL A 103 -6.79 22.36 5.35
CA VAL A 103 -6.83 21.58 4.11
C VAL A 103 -6.20 20.21 4.33
N SER A 104 -5.03 20.15 4.97
CA SER A 104 -4.35 18.89 5.28
C SER A 104 -5.18 17.97 6.18
N LEU A 105 -5.84 18.52 7.22
CA LEU A 105 -6.74 17.75 8.08
C LEU A 105 -7.94 17.19 7.30
N THR A 106 -8.58 18.02 6.48
CA THR A 106 -9.74 17.62 5.66
C THR A 106 -9.36 16.52 4.68
N PHE A 107 -8.20 16.66 4.04
CA PHE A 107 -7.66 15.66 3.13
C PHE A 107 -7.39 14.33 3.84
N THR A 108 -6.66 14.35 4.96
CA THR A 108 -6.36 13.15 5.75
C THR A 108 -7.63 12.47 6.26
N LYS A 109 -8.63 13.23 6.71
CA LYS A 109 -9.93 12.68 7.11
C LYS A 109 -10.62 11.97 5.94
N THR A 110 -10.63 12.60 4.76
CA THR A 110 -11.26 12.03 3.56
C THR A 110 -10.59 10.71 3.17
N LEU A 111 -9.26 10.64 3.24
CA LEU A 111 -8.52 9.40 2.99
C LEU A 111 -8.81 8.33 4.04
N ALA A 112 -8.79 8.68 5.32
CA ALA A 112 -9.09 7.73 6.41
C ALA A 112 -10.51 7.14 6.27
N ASP A 113 -11.50 7.98 5.98
CA ASP A 113 -12.87 7.54 5.71
C ASP A 113 -12.93 6.62 4.48
N GLY A 114 -12.19 6.95 3.42
CA GLY A 114 -12.09 6.14 2.20
C GLY A 114 -11.52 4.74 2.46
N VAL A 115 -10.46 4.65 3.27
CA VAL A 115 -9.82 3.38 3.66
C VAL A 115 -10.78 2.53 4.50
N VAL A 116 -11.47 3.14 5.45
CA VAL A 116 -12.47 2.44 6.28
C VAL A 116 -13.62 1.90 5.41
N ARG A 117 -14.10 2.69 4.43
CA ARG A 117 -15.11 2.23 3.47
C ARG A 117 -14.59 1.07 2.63
N ALA A 118 -13.41 1.20 2.03
CA ALA A 118 -12.83 0.12 1.21
C ALA A 118 -12.69 -1.19 2.00
N TYR A 119 -12.28 -1.12 3.27
CA TYR A 119 -12.23 -2.31 4.14
C TYR A 119 -13.60 -2.94 4.36
N ARG A 120 -14.63 -2.12 4.65
CA ARG A 120 -16.01 -2.58 4.82
C ARG A 120 -16.55 -3.19 3.53
N ASP A 121 -16.30 -2.58 2.38
CA ASP A 121 -16.76 -3.04 1.07
C ASP A 121 -16.14 -4.41 0.73
N LEU A 122 -14.82 -4.56 0.89
CA LEU A 122 -14.13 -5.84 0.68
C LEU A 122 -14.64 -6.95 1.60
N THR A 123 -15.01 -6.61 2.84
CA THR A 123 -15.51 -7.59 3.82
C THR A 123 -16.98 -7.94 3.58
N SER A 124 -17.79 -7.00 3.11
CA SER A 124 -19.24 -7.19 2.85
C SER A 124 -19.54 -7.83 1.49
N MET A 125 -18.62 -7.75 0.53
CA MET A 125 -18.71 -8.48 -0.74
C MET A 125 -18.45 -10.00 -0.61
N ARG A 126 -18.06 -10.48 0.58
CA ARG A 126 -17.88 -11.89 0.89
C ARG A 126 -19.14 -12.50 1.49
#